data_AF-A0A956XPR8-F1
#
_entry.id   AF-A0A956XPR8-F1
#
_cell.length_a   1.000
_cell.length_b   1.000
_cell.length_c   1.000
_cell.angle_alpha   90.00
_cell.angle_beta   90.00
_cell.angle_gamma   90.00
#
_symmetry.space_group_name_H-M   'P 1'
#
loop_
_entity.id
_entity.type
_entity.pdbx_description
1 polymer ?
#
loop_
_entity_poly.entity_id
_entity_poly.type
_entity_poly.pdbx_seq_one_letter_code
_entity_poly.pdbx_strand_id
1 'polypeptide(L)'
;MTNIQHPKVVVIGAGSLFFGRQAIWQMVFSPHLNTGTLALVDTDHERLDRMAKLAEMVVAEAGVSLKIEAAYDWKDVLPGADFVVLSFAEKTVYYRGIDCTISEKYGIRMCSGDTIGPGGIFRAMRELPVIMDCVKDIEQMCPDAWVINYINPSTVNGMA
;
A
#
# COMPACT_ATOMS: atom_id res chain seq x y z
N MET A 1 17.34 -11.89 15.71
CA MET A 1 16.13 -11.12 15.39
C MET A 1 16.26 -9.78 16.08
N THR A 2 16.29 -8.69 15.33
CA THR A 2 16.37 -7.32 15.87
C THR A 2 15.10 -7.04 16.68
N ASN A 3 15.27 -6.56 17.91
CA ASN A 3 14.17 -6.21 18.79
C ASN A 3 13.76 -4.77 18.46
N ILE A 4 12.87 -4.59 17.48
CA ILE A 4 12.45 -3.27 16.99
C ILE A 4 11.60 -2.60 18.08
N GLN A 5 12.15 -1.58 18.72
CA GLN A 5 11.43 -0.70 19.64
C GLN A 5 11.10 0.57 18.86
N HIS A 6 9.81 0.85 18.66
CA HIS A 6 9.25 1.93 17.82
C HIS A 6 9.25 1.69 16.30
N PRO A 7 8.50 0.69 15.80
CA PRO A 7 8.51 0.35 14.38
C PRO A 7 8.03 1.51 13.49
N LYS A 8 8.76 1.74 12.38
CA LYS A 8 8.31 2.61 11.29
C LYS A 8 7.66 1.76 10.20
N VAL A 9 6.37 1.99 9.98
CA VAL A 9 5.57 1.31 8.96
C VAL A 9 5.19 2.31 7.87
N VAL A 10 5.65 2.06 6.64
CA VAL A 10 5.29 2.85 5.46
C VAL A 10 4.18 2.13 4.71
N VAL A 11 3.08 2.83 4.41
CA VAL A 11 1.95 2.29 3.66
C VAL A 11 1.83 3.04 2.32
N ILE A 12 2.15 2.36 1.23
CA ILE A 12 2.06 2.90 -0.13
C ILE A 12 0.71 2.51 -0.73
N GLY A 13 -0.05 3.52 -1.17
CA GLY A 13 -1.49 3.38 -1.47
C GLY A 13 -2.38 3.65 -0.26
N ALA A 14 -1.90 4.46 0.69
CA ALA A 14 -2.58 4.76 1.95
C ALA A 14 -3.93 5.46 1.77
N GLY A 15 -4.21 6.10 0.63
CA GLY A 15 -5.50 6.72 0.34
C GLY A 15 -6.65 5.71 0.20
N SER A 16 -6.36 4.41 0.19
CA SER A 16 -7.37 3.35 0.23
C SER A 16 -8.13 3.33 1.55
N LEU A 17 -9.45 3.52 1.53
CA LEU A 17 -10.31 3.33 2.71
C LEU A 17 -10.32 1.88 3.22
N PHE A 18 -9.95 0.92 2.37
CA PHE A 18 -9.87 -0.49 2.74
C PHE A 18 -8.56 -0.80 3.47
N PHE A 19 -7.42 -0.28 2.98
CA PHE A 19 -6.10 -0.57 3.57
C PHE A 19 -5.62 0.51 4.53
N GLY A 20 -5.63 1.79 4.13
CA GLY A 20 -5.16 2.91 4.95
C GLY A 20 -5.89 3.04 6.27
N ARG A 21 -7.24 2.94 6.27
CA ARG A 21 -8.02 2.96 7.51
C ARG A 21 -7.70 1.80 8.44
N GLN A 22 -7.45 0.61 7.88
CA GLN A 22 -7.07 -0.56 8.69
C GLN A 22 -5.65 -0.42 9.23
N ALA A 23 -4.72 0.16 8.45
CA ALA A 23 -3.37 0.46 8.91
C ALA A 23 -3.39 1.44 10.09
N ILE A 24 -4.19 2.51 10.03
CA ILE A 24 -4.39 3.44 11.15
C ILE A 24 -4.87 2.67 12.39
N TRP A 25 -5.90 1.85 12.25
CA TRP A 25 -6.44 1.06 13.36
C TRP A 25 -5.37 0.16 13.99
N GLN A 26 -4.65 -0.60 13.17
CA GLN A 26 -3.62 -1.52 13.66
C GLN A 26 -2.46 -0.77 14.34
N MET A 27 -2.01 0.34 13.76
CA MET A 27 -0.92 1.13 14.33
C MET A 27 -1.31 1.78 15.65
N VAL A 28 -2.54 2.27 15.80
CA VAL A 28 -2.98 2.95 17.03
C VAL A 28 -3.26 1.96 18.17
N PHE A 29 -3.91 0.83 17.89
CA PHE A 29 -4.40 -0.07 18.93
C PHE A 29 -3.47 -1.25 19.23
N SER A 30 -2.42 -1.47 18.45
CA SER A 30 -1.41 -2.49 18.75
C SER A 30 -0.37 -1.95 19.75
N PRO A 31 -0.14 -2.61 20.90
CA PRO A 31 0.88 -2.19 21.86
C PRO A 31 2.32 -2.32 21.32
N HIS A 32 2.50 -3.02 20.19
CA HIS A 32 3.80 -3.17 19.53
C HIS A 32 4.09 -2.06 18.50
N LEU A 33 3.07 -1.31 18.08
CA LEU A 33 3.16 -0.36 16.97
C LEU A 33 2.82 1.08 17.40
N ASN A 34 2.01 1.25 18.43
CA ASN A 34 1.41 2.54 18.82
C ASN A 34 2.37 3.58 19.41
N THR A 35 3.65 3.25 19.50
CA THR A 35 4.73 4.17 19.88
C THR A 35 5.71 4.41 18.73
N GLY A 36 5.45 3.86 17.55
CA GLY A 36 6.29 3.95 16.36
C GLY A 36 5.92 5.10 15.44
N THR A 37 6.12 4.90 14.14
CA THR A 37 5.76 5.86 13.09
C THR A 37 4.90 5.18 12.03
N LEU A 38 3.75 5.78 11.70
CA LEU A 38 2.94 5.43 10.54
C LEU A 38 3.18 6.47 9.45
N ALA A 39 3.82 6.06 8.36
CA ALA A 39 4.03 6.88 7.18
C ALA A 39 3.00 6.50 6.10
N LEU A 40 2.20 7.47 5.67
CA LEU A 40 1.14 7.30 4.67
C LEU A 40 1.63 7.87 3.33
N VAL A 41 1.55 7.06 2.27
CA VAL A 41 1.95 7.48 0.93
C VAL A 41 0.82 7.26 -0.05
N ASP A 42 0.46 8.30 -0.79
CA ASP A 42 -0.46 8.22 -1.93
C ASP A 42 -0.19 9.36 -2.91
N THR A 43 -0.32 9.10 -4.22
CA THR A 43 -0.14 10.11 -5.26
C THR A 43 -1.38 10.99 -5.43
N ASP A 44 -2.54 10.57 -4.92
CA ASP A 44 -3.75 11.38 -4.84
C ASP A 44 -3.72 12.24 -3.56
N HIS A 45 -3.40 13.52 -3.73
CA HIS A 45 -3.25 14.47 -2.63
C HIS A 45 -4.51 14.56 -1.76
N GLU A 46 -5.69 14.63 -2.38
CA GLU A 46 -6.94 14.81 -1.65
C GLU A 46 -7.29 13.57 -0.81
N ARG A 47 -6.97 12.37 -1.30
CA ARG A 47 -7.12 11.13 -0.52
C ARG A 47 -6.11 11.06 0.61
N LEU A 48 -4.85 11.42 0.35
CA LEU A 48 -3.80 11.39 1.36
C LEU A 48 -4.10 12.36 2.51
N ASP A 49 -4.43 13.61 2.19
CA ASP A 49 -4.72 14.65 3.18
C ASP A 49 -5.87 14.25 4.11
N ARG A 50 -6.93 13.65 3.55
CA ARG A 50 -8.04 13.10 4.33
C ARG A 50 -7.61 11.95 5.22
N MET A 51 -6.76 11.05 4.72
CA MET A 51 -6.30 9.89 5.48
C MET A 51 -5.34 10.29 6.61
N ALA A 52 -4.42 11.22 6.36
CA ALA A 52 -3.50 11.75 7.35
C ALA A 52 -4.26 12.46 8.47
N LYS A 53 -5.22 13.32 8.13
CA LYS A 53 -6.10 13.98 9.10
C LYS A 53 -6.90 12.97 9.94
N LEU A 54 -7.42 11.91 9.32
CA LEU A 54 -8.10 10.84 10.05
C LEU A 54 -7.14 10.15 11.03
N ALA A 55 -5.91 9.85 10.60
CA ALA A 55 -4.90 9.22 11.45
C ALA A 55 -4.57 10.08 12.67
N GLU A 56 -4.33 11.37 12.47
CA GLU A 56 -4.07 12.33 13.54
C GLU A 56 -5.22 12.41 14.55
N MET A 57 -6.47 12.46 14.06
CA MET A 57 -7.65 12.47 14.93
C MET A 57 -7.75 11.20 15.79
N VAL A 58 -7.49 10.04 15.20
CA VAL A 58 -7.57 8.75 15.92
C VAL A 58 -6.42 8.61 16.93
N VAL A 59 -5.21 9.07 16.60
CA VAL A 59 -4.08 9.12 17.53
C VAL A 59 -4.37 10.02 18.72
N ALA A 60 -4.89 11.22 18.47
CA ALA A 60 -5.24 12.19 19.51
C ALA A 60 -6.33 11.65 20.45
N GLU A 61 -7.38 11.03 19.89
CA GLU A 61 -8.46 10.43 20.67
C GLU A 61 -7.97 9.23 21.52
N ALA A 62 -7.11 8.39 20.96
CA ALA A 62 -6.57 7.23 21.68
C ALA A 62 -5.49 7.61 22.71
N GLY A 63 -4.91 8.81 22.63
CA GLY A 63 -3.86 9.28 23.53
C GLY A 63 -2.54 8.50 23.43
N VAL A 64 -2.22 7.95 22.25
CA VAL A 64 -0.99 7.18 22.00
C VAL A 64 0.12 8.06 21.42
N SER A 65 1.38 7.62 21.53
CA SER A 65 2.55 8.38 21.06
C SER A 65 2.96 8.04 19.61
N LEU A 66 2.02 7.57 18.80
CA LEU A 66 2.26 7.20 17.41
C LEU A 66 2.52 8.46 16.57
N LYS A 67 3.66 8.50 15.87
CA LYS A 67 3.96 9.59 14.92
C LYS A 67 3.27 9.32 13.58
N ILE A 68 2.66 10.34 12.99
CA ILE A 68 2.13 10.31 11.62
C ILE A 68 3.09 11.07 10.68
N GLU A 69 3.44 10.45 9.57
CA GLU A 69 4.12 11.07 8.43
C GLU A 69 3.23 10.90 7.18
N ALA A 70 3.26 11.86 6.26
CA ALA A 70 2.54 11.76 5.00
C ALA A 70 3.41 12.32 3.87
N ALA A 71 3.46 11.62 2.73
CA ALA A 71 4.20 12.06 1.55
C ALA A 71 3.53 11.61 0.25
N TYR A 72 3.74 12.36 -0.82
CA TYR A 72 3.21 12.02 -2.15
C TYR A 72 4.14 11.09 -2.95
N ASP A 73 5.43 11.10 -2.60
CA ASP A 73 6.45 10.18 -3.10
C ASP A 73 6.91 9.30 -1.93
N TRP A 74 7.02 7.98 -2.15
CA TRP A 74 7.46 7.06 -1.11
C TRP A 74 8.91 7.33 -0.68
N LYS A 75 9.75 7.84 -1.58
CA LYS A 75 11.18 8.12 -1.30
C LYS A 75 11.37 9.07 -0.13
N ASP A 76 10.43 9.98 0.09
CA ASP A 76 10.50 10.96 1.17
C ASP A 76 10.35 10.34 2.56
N VAL A 77 9.75 9.13 2.65
CA VAL A 77 9.44 8.48 3.93
C VAL A 77 9.98 7.05 4.05
N LEU A 78 10.53 6.46 2.99
CA LEU A 78 11.22 5.16 3.04
C LEU A 78 12.40 5.08 4.03
N PRO A 79 13.24 6.13 4.22
CA PRO A 79 14.38 6.04 5.12
C PRO A 79 13.99 5.64 6.55
N GLY A 80 14.65 4.59 7.06
CA GLY A 80 14.41 4.03 8.39
C GLY A 80 13.12 3.23 8.53
N ALA A 81 12.46 2.84 7.43
CA ALA A 81 11.31 1.94 7.49
C ALA A 81 11.74 0.53 7.96
N ASP A 82 10.93 -0.05 8.85
CA ASP A 82 11.04 -1.45 9.26
C ASP A 82 10.09 -2.35 8.46
N PHE A 83 8.95 -1.79 8.05
CA PHE A 83 7.93 -2.47 7.26
C PHE A 83 7.44 -1.54 6.15
N VAL A 84 7.32 -2.08 4.93
CA VAL A 84 6.74 -1.38 3.78
C VAL A 84 5.57 -2.19 3.24
N VAL A 85 4.38 -1.62 3.35
CA VAL A 85 3.13 -2.22 2.90
C VAL A 85 2.76 -1.66 1.53
N LEU A 86 2.69 -2.51 0.52
CA LEU A 86 2.29 -2.15 -0.83
C LEU A 86 0.80 -2.45 -1.03
N SER A 87 0.00 -1.42 -1.31
CA SER A 87 -1.46 -1.54 -1.40
C SER A 87 -2.11 -0.62 -2.44
N PHE A 88 -1.31 -0.01 -3.32
CA PHE A 88 -1.80 0.87 -4.37
C PHE A 88 -2.49 0.09 -5.51
N ALA A 89 -3.38 0.79 -6.20
CA ALA A 89 -4.02 0.31 -7.42
C ALA A 89 -4.46 1.52 -8.24
N GLU A 90 -3.73 1.82 -9.31
CA GLU A 90 -4.00 3.02 -10.10
C GLU A 90 -5.34 2.87 -10.81
N LYS A 91 -6.28 3.80 -10.56
CA LYS A 91 -7.61 3.85 -11.23
C LYS A 91 -8.30 2.48 -11.33
N THR A 92 -8.21 1.67 -10.27
CA THR A 92 -8.61 0.25 -10.27
C THR A 92 -9.97 -0.04 -10.92
N VAL A 93 -11.02 0.73 -10.59
CA VAL A 93 -12.37 0.52 -11.12
C VAL A 93 -12.43 0.76 -12.63
N TYR A 94 -11.74 1.79 -13.12
CA TYR A 94 -11.72 2.16 -14.54
C TYR A 94 -11.03 1.09 -15.37
N TYR A 95 -9.80 0.71 -15.02
CA TYR A 95 -9.06 -0.30 -15.77
C TYR A 95 -9.71 -1.67 -15.66
N ARG A 96 -10.21 -2.07 -14.47
CA ARG A 96 -10.95 -3.32 -14.33
C ARG A 96 -12.19 -3.38 -15.22
N GLY A 97 -12.89 -2.25 -15.40
CA GLY A 97 -14.00 -2.15 -16.34
C GLY A 97 -13.57 -2.45 -17.77
N ILE A 98 -12.49 -1.82 -18.23
CA ILE A 98 -11.91 -2.05 -19.56
C ILE A 98 -11.46 -3.51 -19.72
N ASP A 99 -10.71 -4.03 -18.78
CA ASP A 99 -10.16 -5.39 -18.79
C ASP A 99 -11.29 -6.43 -18.92
N CYS A 100 -12.36 -6.26 -18.15
CA CYS A 100 -13.56 -7.11 -18.22
C CYS A 100 -14.26 -6.99 -19.58
N THR A 101 -14.53 -5.77 -20.06
CA THR A 101 -15.22 -5.54 -21.33
C THR A 101 -14.45 -6.12 -22.52
N ILE A 102 -13.11 -5.97 -22.54
CA ILE A 102 -12.27 -6.57 -23.58
C ILE A 102 -12.32 -8.09 -23.49
N SER A 103 -12.17 -8.66 -22.30
CA SER A 103 -12.18 -10.12 -22.11
C SER A 103 -13.52 -10.74 -22.55
N GLU A 104 -14.64 -10.09 -22.21
CA GLU A 104 -15.98 -10.53 -22.55
C GLU A 104 -16.24 -10.52 -24.07
N LYS A 105 -15.67 -9.54 -24.80
CA LYS A 105 -15.71 -9.52 -26.28
C LYS A 105 -15.14 -10.80 -26.91
N TYR A 106 -14.21 -11.47 -26.23
CA TYR A 106 -13.60 -12.73 -26.68
C TYR A 106 -14.18 -13.97 -25.97
N GLY A 107 -15.34 -13.85 -25.32
CA GLY A 107 -16.03 -14.96 -24.67
C GLY A 107 -15.42 -15.38 -23.33
N ILE A 108 -14.54 -14.57 -22.74
CA ILE A 108 -13.89 -14.87 -21.46
C ILE A 108 -14.54 -14.03 -20.36
N ARG A 109 -15.28 -14.70 -19.46
CA ARG A 109 -15.85 -14.08 -18.26
C ARG A 109 -15.07 -14.49 -17.03
N MET A 110 -14.60 -13.50 -16.26
CA MET A 110 -13.80 -13.71 -15.05
C MET A 110 -14.66 -13.50 -13.80
N CYS A 111 -14.49 -14.33 -12.76
CA CYS A 111 -15.12 -14.09 -11.46
C CYS A 111 -14.43 -12.94 -10.68
N SER A 112 -13.17 -12.65 -10.99
CA SER A 112 -12.42 -11.46 -10.54
C SER A 112 -11.63 -10.91 -11.73
N GLY A 113 -11.98 -9.70 -12.16
CA GLY A 113 -11.40 -9.06 -13.35
C GLY A 113 -10.03 -8.42 -13.14
N ASP A 114 -9.47 -8.53 -11.93
CA ASP A 114 -8.23 -7.86 -11.55
C ASP A 114 -7.17 -8.82 -10.98
N THR A 115 -7.46 -10.13 -10.93
CA THR A 115 -6.58 -11.13 -10.30
C THR A 115 -6.31 -12.34 -11.19
N ILE A 116 -7.30 -12.79 -11.97
CA ILE A 116 -7.20 -14.02 -12.77
C ILE A 116 -7.47 -13.74 -14.25
N GLY A 117 -7.12 -14.71 -15.11
CA GLY A 117 -7.39 -14.63 -16.54
C GLY A 117 -6.74 -13.42 -17.23
N PRO A 118 -7.28 -12.95 -18.36
CA PRO A 118 -6.72 -11.82 -19.10
C PRO A 118 -6.66 -10.54 -18.27
N GLY A 119 -7.65 -10.25 -17.43
CA GLY A 119 -7.67 -9.06 -16.58
C GLY A 119 -6.55 -9.06 -15.53
N GLY A 120 -6.26 -10.21 -14.92
CA GLY A 120 -5.08 -10.37 -14.07
C GLY A 120 -3.77 -10.09 -14.82
N ILE A 121 -3.63 -10.61 -16.04
CA ILE A 121 -2.44 -10.37 -16.89
C ILE A 121 -2.32 -8.88 -17.25
N PHE A 122 -3.42 -8.24 -17.68
CA PHE A 122 -3.44 -6.83 -18.04
C PHE A 122 -3.05 -5.95 -16.85
N ARG A 123 -3.56 -6.26 -15.66
CA ARG A 123 -3.17 -5.56 -14.43
C ARG A 123 -1.70 -5.77 -14.10
N ALA A 124 -1.20 -7.01 -14.15
CA ALA A 124 0.20 -7.30 -13.88
C ALA A 124 1.13 -6.49 -14.79
N MET A 125 0.83 -6.40 -16.09
CA MET A 125 1.63 -5.61 -17.04
C MET A 125 1.65 -4.11 -16.73
N ARG A 126 0.59 -3.57 -16.09
CA ARG A 126 0.55 -2.15 -15.69
C ARG A 126 1.24 -1.89 -14.35
N GLU A 127 0.98 -2.73 -13.36
CA GLU A 127 1.37 -2.47 -11.97
C GLU A 127 2.77 -3.03 -11.64
N LEU A 128 3.18 -4.16 -12.25
CA LEU A 128 4.46 -4.80 -11.93
C LEU A 128 5.67 -3.87 -12.14
N PRO A 129 5.77 -3.08 -13.23
CA PRO A 129 6.89 -2.13 -13.37
C PRO A 129 6.99 -1.14 -12.21
N VAL A 130 5.86 -0.61 -11.74
CA VAL A 130 5.80 0.34 -10.62
C VAL A 130 6.20 -0.34 -9.31
N ILE A 131 5.75 -1.58 -9.09
CA ILE A 131 6.16 -2.41 -7.94
C ILE A 131 7.68 -2.61 -7.97
N MET A 132 8.25 -2.97 -9.12
CA MET A 132 9.70 -3.21 -9.24
C MET A 132 10.52 -1.94 -9.00
N ASP A 133 10.05 -0.78 -9.43
CA ASP A 133 10.73 0.49 -9.16
C ASP A 133 10.67 0.83 -7.66
N CYS A 134 9.51 0.64 -7.01
CA CYS A 134 9.39 0.79 -5.57
C CYS A 134 10.30 -0.18 -4.80
N VAL A 135 10.40 -1.46 -5.23
CA VAL A 135 11.24 -2.46 -4.56
C VAL A 135 12.73 -2.13 -4.69
N LYS A 136 13.19 -1.61 -5.83
CA LYS A 136 14.57 -1.11 -5.98
C LYS A 136 14.86 0.03 -5.01
N ASP A 137 13.92 0.97 -4.86
CA ASP A 137 14.07 2.07 -3.91
C ASP A 137 14.10 1.55 -2.46
N ILE A 138 13.26 0.56 -2.12
CA ILE A 138 13.28 -0.10 -0.79
C ILE A 138 14.63 -0.77 -0.54
N GLU A 139 15.14 -1.56 -1.49
CA GLU A 139 16.44 -2.24 -1.40
C GLU A 139 17.58 -1.24 -1.19
N GLN A 140 17.51 -0.06 -1.81
CA GLN A 140 18.53 0.99 -1.66
C GLN A 140 18.41 1.77 -0.34
N MET A 141 17.19 2.10 0.09
CA MET A 141 16.94 3.10 1.14
C MET A 141 16.66 2.48 2.51
N CYS A 142 16.12 1.26 2.54
CA CYS A 142 15.79 0.51 3.76
C CYS A 142 15.92 -1.01 3.53
N PRO A 143 17.15 -1.52 3.25
CA PRO A 143 17.38 -2.91 2.84
C PRO A 143 16.94 -3.97 3.87
N ASP A 144 16.85 -3.61 5.14
CA ASP A 144 16.42 -4.50 6.22
C ASP A 144 14.89 -4.53 6.40
N ALA A 145 14.14 -3.71 5.65
CA ALA A 145 12.70 -3.60 5.79
C ALA A 145 11.98 -4.84 5.26
N TRP A 146 10.93 -5.26 5.95
CA TRP A 146 10.01 -6.26 5.44
C TRP A 146 9.04 -5.66 4.43
N VAL A 147 9.00 -6.22 3.23
CA VAL A 147 8.01 -5.85 2.21
C VAL A 147 6.78 -6.75 2.35
N ILE A 148 5.61 -6.14 2.54
CA ILE A 148 4.32 -6.81 2.67
C ILE A 148 3.45 -6.39 1.49
N ASN A 149 3.29 -7.28 0.52
CA ASN A 149 2.57 -6.98 -0.72
C ASN A 149 1.08 -7.39 -0.65
N TYR A 150 0.18 -6.42 -0.78
CA TYR A 150 -1.26 -6.62 -0.95
C TYR A 150 -1.76 -6.28 -2.36
N ILE A 151 -0.85 -5.99 -3.30
CA ILE A 151 -1.22 -5.65 -4.68
C ILE A 151 -1.52 -6.92 -5.47
N ASN A 152 -2.69 -6.94 -6.11
CA ASN A 152 -3.08 -7.98 -7.06
C ASN A 152 -2.45 -7.75 -8.44
N PRO A 153 -2.21 -8.83 -9.22
CA PRO A 153 -2.37 -10.23 -8.83
C PRO A 153 -1.16 -10.75 -8.02
N SER A 154 -1.41 -11.16 -6.78
CA SER A 154 -0.34 -11.54 -5.85
C SER A 154 0.52 -12.71 -6.36
N THR A 155 -0.05 -13.64 -7.14
CA THR A 155 0.71 -14.75 -7.72
C THR A 155 1.83 -14.28 -8.64
N VAL A 156 1.56 -13.33 -9.53
CA VAL A 156 2.58 -12.80 -10.46
C VAL A 156 3.57 -11.93 -9.69
N ASN A 157 3.03 -11.04 -8.85
CA ASN A 157 3.83 -10.07 -8.10
C ASN A 157 4.77 -10.73 -7.07
N GLY A 158 4.41 -11.90 -6.53
CA GLY A 158 5.23 -12.63 -5.58
C GLY A 158 6.26 -13.57 -6.21
N MET A 159 6.21 -13.79 -7.52
CA MET A 159 7.18 -14.61 -8.25
C MET A 159 8.24 -13.80 -9.00
N ALA A 160 7.93 -12.54 -9.33
CA ALA A 160 8.81 -11.61 -10.02
C ALA A 160 9.86 -11.03 -9.07
#